data_AF-A0A7J7KHA5-F1
#
_entry.id   AF-A0A7J7KHA5-F1
#
_cell.length_a   1.000
_cell.length_b   1.000
_cell.length_c   1.000
_cell.angle_alpha   90.00
_cell.angle_beta   90.00
_cell.angle_gamma   90.00
#
_symmetry.space_group_name_H-M   'P 1'
#
loop_
_entity.id
_entity.type
_entity.pdbx_description
1 polymer ?
#
loop_
_entity_poly.entity_id
_entity_poly.type
_entity_poly.pdbx_seq_one_letter_code
_entity_poly.pdbx_strand_id
1 'polypeptide(L)'
;MCCDSLKYNITGLEPYINYKVSVQAKTSAGYGAPRDIHQRTKQYLPTKPRLINNPWEEPIPPNGVITGYLIQWVEVPNPPSSGAETQEVDSTARIFRITNGLSHNKKYTVSIQARTEYLQNSPEVGERQQLKLSAL
;
A
#
# COMPACT_ATOMS: atom_id res chain seq x y z
N MET A 1 1.11 -36.27 31.08
CA MET A 1 0.74 -34.83 31.05
C MET A 1 0.87 -34.37 29.61
N CYS A 2 -0.25 -34.22 28.90
CA CYS A 2 -0.23 -33.68 27.54
C CYS A 2 -1.23 -32.53 27.51
N CYS A 3 -0.73 -31.32 27.31
CA CYS A 3 -1.58 -30.18 26.99
C CYS A 3 -1.55 -30.05 25.47
N ASP A 4 -2.54 -30.62 24.79
CA ASP A 4 -2.71 -30.38 23.35
C ASP A 4 -2.98 -28.89 23.15
N SER A 5 -2.05 -28.20 22.48
CA SER A 5 -2.27 -26.82 22.10
C SER A 5 -3.27 -26.76 20.96
N LEU A 6 -4.49 -26.26 21.23
CA LEU A 6 -5.45 -25.95 20.18
C LEU A 6 -4.96 -24.72 19.41
N LYS A 7 -4.73 -24.88 18.10
CA LYS A 7 -4.33 -23.80 17.18
C LYS A 7 -5.37 -23.67 16.09
N TYR A 8 -5.76 -22.44 15.78
CA TYR A 8 -6.69 -22.13 14.70
C TYR A 8 -6.14 -20.98 13.87
N ASN A 9 -6.09 -21.16 12.55
CA ASN A 9 -5.64 -20.15 11.61
C ASN A 9 -6.85 -19.42 11.03
N ILE A 10 -6.98 -18.15 11.38
CA ILE A 10 -8.00 -17.26 10.79
C ILE A 10 -7.39 -16.66 9.52
N THR A 11 -8.06 -16.86 8.38
CA THR A 11 -7.63 -16.38 7.05
C THR A 11 -8.68 -15.45 6.45
N GLY A 12 -8.35 -14.79 5.32
CA GLY A 12 -9.28 -13.88 4.64
C GLY A 12 -9.51 -12.56 5.39
N LEU A 13 -8.59 -12.17 6.27
CA LEU A 13 -8.65 -10.91 7.01
C LEU A 13 -8.07 -9.77 6.19
N GLU A 14 -8.62 -8.56 6.38
CA GLU A 14 -8.10 -7.36 5.76
C GLU A 14 -6.72 -6.99 6.34
N PRO A 15 -5.80 -6.46 5.51
CA PRO A 15 -4.46 -6.10 5.95
C PRO A 15 -4.46 -4.86 6.85
N TYR A 16 -3.53 -4.84 7.79
CA TYR A 16 -3.32 -3.74 8.74
C TYR A 16 -4.55 -3.34 9.59
N ILE A 17 -5.52 -4.25 9.76
CA ILE A 17 -6.72 -4.05 10.59
C ILE A 17 -6.53 -4.73 11.95
N ASN A 18 -6.95 -4.05 13.02
CA ASN A 18 -6.96 -4.60 14.38
C ASN A 18 -8.26 -5.37 14.63
N TYR A 19 -8.19 -6.71 14.62
CA TYR A 19 -9.32 -7.57 14.90
C TYR A 19 -9.38 -7.93 16.38
N LYS A 20 -10.60 -7.98 16.92
CA LYS A 20 -10.91 -8.62 18.20
C LYS A 20 -11.33 -10.06 17.96
N VAL A 21 -10.55 -11.01 18.47
CA VAL A 21 -10.87 -12.44 18.47
C VAL A 21 -11.35 -12.81 19.87
N SER A 22 -12.53 -13.43 19.96
CA SER A 22 -13.11 -13.89 21.23
C SER A 22 -13.24 -15.40 21.24
N VAL A 23 -12.72 -16.06 22.28
CA VAL A 23 -12.73 -17.52 22.42
C VAL A 23 -13.47 -17.91 23.69
N GLN A 24 -14.45 -18.81 23.57
CA GLN A 24 -15.23 -19.35 24.69
C GLN A 24 -15.20 -20.87 24.68
N ALA A 25 -15.03 -21.48 25.85
CA ALA A 25 -15.21 -22.92 26.00
C ALA A 25 -16.71 -23.25 25.99
N LYS A 26 -17.12 -24.31 25.29
CA LYS A 26 -18.50 -24.82 25.32
C LYS A 26 -18.54 -26.18 26.01
N THR A 27 -19.44 -26.31 26.99
CA THR A 27 -19.71 -27.56 27.73
C THR A 27 -21.20 -27.90 27.67
N SER A 28 -21.61 -29.04 28.24
CA SER A 28 -23.03 -29.40 28.38
C SER A 28 -23.82 -28.41 29.25
N ALA A 29 -23.17 -27.73 30.19
CA ALA A 29 -23.78 -26.68 31.02
C ALA A 29 -23.90 -25.32 30.31
N GLY A 30 -23.31 -25.17 29.11
CA GLY A 30 -23.33 -23.94 28.32
C GLY A 30 -21.94 -23.39 27.98
N TYR A 31 -21.90 -22.10 27.64
CA TYR A 31 -20.67 -21.37 27.30
C TYR A 31 -19.99 -20.83 28.57
N GLY A 32 -18.68 -21.02 28.67
CA GLY A 32 -17.83 -20.40 29.69
C GLY A 32 -17.48 -18.95 29.35
N ALA A 33 -16.74 -18.29 30.24
CA ALA A 33 -16.34 -16.90 30.06
C ALA A 33 -15.47 -16.69 28.79
N PRO A 34 -15.69 -15.60 28.02
CA PRO A 34 -14.89 -15.27 26.85
C PRO A 34 -13.49 -14.81 27.22
N ARG A 35 -12.54 -15.18 26.38
CA ARG A 35 -11.19 -14.66 26.34
C ARG A 35 -11.02 -13.84 25.07
N ASP A 36 -10.86 -12.54 25.24
CA ASP A 36 -10.66 -11.60 24.12
C ASP A 36 -9.17 -11.38 23.86
N ILE A 37 -8.80 -11.36 22.58
CA ILE A 37 -7.45 -11.08 22.09
C ILE A 37 -7.57 -10.06 20.96
N HIS A 38 -6.74 -9.02 21.01
CA HIS A 38 -6.63 -8.05 19.92
C HIS A 38 -5.37 -8.35 19.13
N GLN A 39 -5.51 -8.50 17.82
CA GLN A 39 -4.38 -8.75 16.93
C GLN A 39 -4.55 -7.95 15.66
N ARG A 40 -3.52 -7.16 15.34
CA ARG A 40 -3.41 -6.49 14.05
C ARG A 40 -2.83 -7.44 13.02
N THR A 41 -3.46 -7.50 11.85
CA THR A 41 -2.96 -8.25 10.68
C THR A 41 -1.69 -7.58 10.12
N LYS A 42 -0.93 -8.33 9.33
CA LYS A 42 0.27 -7.78 8.66
C LYS A 42 -0.13 -6.68 7.68
N GLN A 43 0.83 -5.79 7.39
CA GLN A 43 0.69 -4.85 6.28
C GLN A 43 0.59 -5.61 4.95
N TYR A 44 0.18 -4.91 3.89
CA TYR A 44 0.13 -5.39 2.51
C TYR A 44 0.42 -4.21 1.56
N LEU A 45 0.49 -4.48 0.26
CA LEU A 45 0.71 -3.45 -0.75
C LEU A 45 -0.41 -2.40 -0.70
N PRO A 46 -0.06 -1.10 -0.76
CA PRO A 46 -1.07 -0.06 -0.80
C PRO A 46 -1.82 -0.09 -2.14
N THR A 47 -3.05 0.40 -2.13
CA THR A 47 -3.81 0.64 -3.35
C THR A 47 -3.24 1.82 -4.13
N LYS A 48 -3.80 2.11 -5.31
CA LYS A 48 -3.36 3.26 -6.11
C LYS A 48 -3.68 4.59 -5.42
N PRO A 49 -2.76 5.57 -5.42
CA PRO A 49 -3.06 6.93 -4.99
C PRO A 49 -4.21 7.52 -5.81
N ARG A 50 -5.04 8.34 -5.18
CA ARG A 50 -6.16 9.02 -5.88
C ARG A 50 -5.68 10.33 -6.47
N LEU A 51 -6.11 10.60 -7.71
CA LEU A 51 -5.80 11.84 -8.43
C LEU A 51 -7.07 12.61 -8.69
N ILE A 52 -7.51 13.36 -7.68
CA ILE A 52 -8.74 14.14 -7.80
C ILE A 52 -8.45 15.48 -8.45
N ASN A 53 -7.33 16.17 -8.14
CA ASN A 53 -7.00 17.48 -8.75
C ASN A 53 -5.52 17.91 -8.74
N ASN A 54 -4.53 17.06 -8.44
CA ASN A 54 -3.13 17.47 -8.24
C ASN A 54 -3.02 18.63 -7.22
N PRO A 55 -2.98 18.34 -5.91
CA PRO A 55 -2.28 17.20 -5.31
C PRO A 55 -2.95 15.82 -5.45
N TRP A 56 -2.15 14.74 -5.37
CA TRP A 56 -2.67 13.39 -5.15
C TRP A 56 -3.06 13.20 -3.69
N GLU A 57 -3.90 12.20 -3.41
CA GLU A 57 -4.27 11.79 -2.06
C GLU A 57 -3.70 10.42 -1.72
N GLU A 58 -3.66 10.12 -0.41
CA GLU A 58 -3.28 8.80 0.08
C GLU A 58 -4.19 7.70 -0.48
N PRO A 59 -3.63 6.50 -0.71
CA PRO A 59 -4.43 5.34 -1.10
C PRO A 59 -5.46 4.95 -0.04
N ILE A 60 -6.64 4.54 -0.49
CA ILE A 60 -7.71 4.03 0.36
C ILE A 60 -8.22 2.71 -0.23
N PRO A 61 -8.06 1.57 0.47
CA PRO A 61 -7.34 1.42 1.75
C PRO A 61 -5.81 1.52 1.59
N PRO A 62 -5.09 2.00 2.61
CA PRO A 62 -3.63 2.11 2.58
C PRO A 62 -2.94 0.76 2.80
N ASN A 63 -3.65 -0.23 3.35
CA ASN A 63 -3.15 -1.58 3.67
C ASN A 63 -1.88 -1.62 4.54
N GLY A 64 -1.53 -0.50 5.20
CA GLY A 64 -0.31 -0.34 5.96
C GLY A 64 -0.03 1.13 6.26
N VAL A 65 1.14 1.40 6.84
CA VAL A 65 1.72 2.73 6.97
C VAL A 65 2.37 3.10 5.65
N ILE A 66 1.97 4.23 5.08
CA ILE A 66 2.62 4.76 3.88
C ILE A 66 3.99 5.29 4.28
N THR A 67 5.05 4.78 3.65
CA THR A 67 6.44 5.20 3.90
C THR A 67 6.98 6.16 2.85
N GLY A 68 6.33 6.25 1.69
CA GLY A 68 6.69 7.16 0.62
C GLY A 68 5.94 6.88 -0.67
N TYR A 69 6.27 7.64 -1.71
CA TYR A 69 5.76 7.43 -3.06
C TYR A 69 6.90 7.30 -4.07
N LEU A 70 6.72 6.42 -5.05
CA LEU A 70 7.56 6.31 -6.23
C LEU A 70 6.84 6.97 -7.40
N ILE A 71 7.45 8.03 -7.93
CA ILE A 71 7.03 8.71 -9.14
C ILE A 71 7.93 8.21 -10.28
N GLN A 72 7.35 7.85 -11.41
CA GLN A 72 8.09 7.46 -12.60
C GLN A 72 7.53 8.20 -13.81
N TRP A 73 8.38 8.62 -14.74
CA TRP A 73 7.93 9.26 -15.97
C TRP A 73 8.69 8.74 -17.19
N VAL A 74 7.99 8.72 -18.32
CA VAL A 74 8.52 8.29 -19.62
C VAL A 74 7.94 9.13 -20.74
N GLU A 75 8.78 9.52 -21.71
CA GLU A 75 8.34 10.26 -22.90
C GLU A 75 7.43 9.38 -23.77
N VAL A 76 6.31 9.91 -24.24
CA VAL A 76 5.40 9.24 -25.17
C VAL A 76 6.03 9.25 -26.58
N PRO A 77 6.02 8.13 -27.33
CA PRO A 77 5.25 6.89 -27.10
C PRO A 77 6.02 5.77 -26.39
N ASN A 78 7.17 6.07 -25.76
CA ASN A 78 8.04 5.05 -25.23
C ASN A 78 7.36 4.30 -24.06
N PRO A 79 7.49 2.96 -23.99
CA PRO A 79 6.92 2.19 -22.90
C PRO A 79 7.72 2.43 -21.61
N PRO A 80 7.13 2.25 -20.41
CA PRO A 80 7.85 2.42 -19.14
C PRO A 80 9.14 1.58 -19.01
N SER A 81 9.25 0.48 -19.74
CA SER A 81 10.44 -0.39 -19.78
C SER A 81 11.63 0.19 -20.54
N SER A 82 11.46 1.30 -21.27
CA SER A 82 12.47 1.90 -22.16
C SER A 82 13.44 2.86 -21.45
N GLY A 83 13.55 2.80 -20.12
CA GLY A 83 14.37 3.73 -19.33
C GLY A 83 13.56 4.85 -18.71
N ALA A 84 12.43 4.52 -18.06
CA ALA A 84 11.68 5.48 -17.27
C ALA A 84 12.57 6.08 -16.16
N GLU A 85 12.52 7.40 -16.03
CA GLU A 85 13.14 8.09 -14.91
C GLU A 85 12.27 7.95 -13.67
N THR A 86 12.89 7.96 -12.49
CA THR A 86 12.20 7.76 -11.21
C THR A 86 12.61 8.79 -10.17
N GLN A 87 11.68 9.10 -9.27
CA GLN A 87 11.89 9.95 -8.12
C GLN A 87 11.12 9.39 -6.92
N GLU A 88 11.78 9.34 -5.78
CA GLU A 88 11.14 9.00 -4.51
C GLU A 88 10.80 10.28 -3.75
N VAL A 89 9.64 10.29 -3.11
CA VAL A 89 9.20 11.36 -2.22
C VAL A 89 8.70 10.75 -0.91
N ASP A 90 8.75 11.55 0.16
CA ASP A 90 8.30 11.13 1.48
C ASP A 90 6.79 10.82 1.53
N SER A 91 6.35 10.22 2.64
CA SER A 91 4.94 9.82 2.83
C SER A 91 3.97 10.99 2.96
N THR A 92 4.45 12.20 3.25
CA THR A 92 3.64 13.42 3.39
C THR A 92 3.49 14.18 2.08
N ALA A 93 4.30 13.85 1.07
CA ALA A 93 4.23 14.45 -0.24
C ALA A 93 2.85 14.23 -0.88
N ARG A 94 2.31 15.31 -1.42
CA ARG A 94 1.05 15.32 -2.18
C ARG A 94 1.20 15.99 -3.54
N ILE A 95 2.36 16.59 -3.79
CA ILE A 95 2.75 17.23 -5.05
C ILE A 95 4.18 16.83 -5.40
N PHE A 96 4.48 16.75 -6.70
CA PHE A 96 5.79 16.44 -7.23
C PHE A 96 6.20 17.52 -8.21
N ARG A 97 7.51 17.71 -8.38
CA ARG A 97 8.08 18.60 -9.38
C ARG A 97 9.22 17.87 -10.09
N ILE A 98 9.07 17.67 -11.39
CA ILE A 98 10.15 17.13 -12.22
C ILE A 98 10.96 18.33 -12.71
N THR A 99 12.18 18.50 -12.18
CA THR A 99 13.04 19.65 -12.50
C THR A 99 14.09 19.34 -13.58
N ASN A 100 14.29 18.07 -13.89
CA ASN A 100 15.31 17.57 -14.81
C ASN A 100 14.73 16.39 -15.61
N GLY A 101 15.27 16.10 -16.79
CA GLY A 101 14.83 14.96 -17.61
C GLY A 101 13.59 15.20 -18.50
N LEU A 102 13.02 16.41 -18.47
CA LEU A 102 11.96 16.81 -19.40
C LEU A 102 12.53 17.57 -20.60
N SER A 103 12.17 17.12 -21.79
CA SER A 103 12.44 17.79 -23.05
C SER A 103 11.26 18.69 -23.44
N HIS A 104 11.56 19.91 -23.88
CA HIS A 104 10.57 20.91 -24.27
C HIS A 104 9.62 20.38 -25.37
N ASN A 105 8.33 20.74 -25.28
CA ASN A 105 7.27 20.30 -26.20
C ASN A 105 7.09 18.77 -26.32
N LYS A 106 7.60 18.00 -25.35
CA LYS A 106 7.37 16.55 -25.28
C LYS A 106 6.24 16.21 -24.33
N LYS A 107 5.57 15.09 -24.60
CA LYS A 107 4.51 14.54 -23.76
C LYS A 107 5.07 13.39 -22.95
N TYR A 108 4.68 13.30 -21.69
CA TYR A 108 5.14 12.29 -20.76
C TYR A 108 3.96 11.53 -20.16
N THR A 109 4.14 10.24 -19.96
CA THR A 109 3.29 9.45 -19.07
C THR A 109 3.96 9.43 -17.71
N VAL A 110 3.27 9.91 -16.69
CA VAL A 110 3.73 9.89 -15.29
C VAL A 110 2.93 8.85 -14.53
N SER A 111 3.58 8.02 -13.71
CA SER A 111 2.94 7.10 -12.78
C SER A 111 3.35 7.37 -11.35
N ILE A 112 2.38 7.33 -10.44
CA ILE A 112 2.59 7.49 -8.99
C ILE A 112 2.12 6.21 -8.30
N GLN A 113 2.96 5.71 -7.39
CA GLN A 113 2.69 4.51 -6.60
C GLN A 113 3.06 4.78 -5.14
N ALA A 114 2.21 4.37 -4.20
CA ALA A 114 2.53 4.43 -2.78
C ALA A 114 3.35 3.20 -2.35
N ARG A 115 4.01 3.30 -1.19
CA ARG A 115 4.80 2.22 -0.60
C ARG A 115 4.41 1.97 0.86
N THR A 116 4.44 0.70 1.26
CA THR A 116 4.34 0.25 2.66
C THR A 116 5.53 -0.66 2.98
N GLU A 117 5.79 -0.96 4.25
CA GLU A 117 6.86 -1.90 4.66
C GLU A 117 6.43 -3.37 4.52
N TYR A 118 5.83 -3.74 3.39
CA TYR A 118 5.36 -5.11 3.17
C TYR A 118 6.55 -6.07 2.93
N LEU A 119 6.76 -7.00 3.87
CA LEU A 119 7.81 -8.03 3.91
C LEU A 119 9.26 -7.50 3.85
N GLN A 120 9.89 -7.42 5.03
CA GLN A 120 11.33 -7.60 5.26
C GLN A 120 12.26 -7.00 4.18
N ASN A 121 12.46 -5.68 4.26
CA ASN A 121 13.55 -4.92 3.61
C ASN A 121 13.48 -4.71 2.08
N SER A 122 12.34 -4.95 1.43
CA SER A 122 12.16 -4.61 0.01
C SER A 122 10.97 -3.68 -0.18
N PRO A 123 11.16 -2.41 -0.61
CA PRO A 123 10.04 -1.53 -0.91
C PRO A 123 9.29 -2.04 -2.14
N GLU A 124 8.22 -2.80 -1.93
CA GLU A 124 7.33 -3.20 -3.01
C GLU A 124 6.31 -2.10 -3.29
N VAL A 125 6.12 -1.88 -4.59
CA VAL A 125 5.42 -0.71 -5.11
C VAL A 125 3.95 -1.09 -5.30
N GLY A 126 3.04 -0.31 -4.70
CA GLY A 126 1.60 -0.53 -4.82
C GLY A 126 1.07 -0.32 -6.23
N GLU A 127 -0.26 -0.34 -6.39
CA GLU A 127 -0.85 -0.07 -7.69
C GLU A 127 -0.46 1.32 -8.23
N ARG A 128 -0.25 1.40 -9.55
CA ARG A 128 0.12 2.66 -10.20
C ARG A 128 -1.09 3.43 -10.68
N GLN A 129 -1.08 4.73 -10.42
CA GLN A 129 -1.98 5.66 -11.06
C GLN A 129 -1.20 6.47 -12.11
N GLN A 130 -1.74 6.57 -13.33
CA GLN A 130 -1.08 7.25 -14.45
C GLN A 130 -1.73 8.59 -14.82
N LEU A 131 -0.91 9.52 -15.34
CA LEU A 131 -1.26 10.83 -15.87
C LEU A 131 -0.50 11.10 -17.16
N LYS A 132 -1.05 11.96 -18.02
CA LYS A 132 -0.35 12.50 -19.19
C LYS A 132 -0.06 13.98 -18.95
N LEU A 133 1.20 14.36 -19.07
CA LEU A 133 1.65 15.74 -18.93
C LEU A 133 2.38 16.20 -20.20
N SER A 134 2.40 17.50 -20.43
CA SER A 134 3.19 18.14 -21.49
C SER A 134 4.25 19.01 -20.82
N ALA A 135 5.51 18.85 -21.22
CA ALA A 135 6.57 19.76 -20.85
C ALA A 135 6.43 21.04 -21.69
N LEU A 136 6.28 22.17 -21.01
CA LEU A 136 6.30 23.51 -21.60
C LEU A 136 7.73 23.99 -21.85
#